data_AF-A0A353RJ09-F1
#
_entry.id   AF-A0A353RJ09-F1
#
_cell.length_a   1.000
_cell.length_b   1.000
_cell.length_c   1.000
_cell.angle_alpha   90.00
_cell.angle_beta   90.00
_cell.angle_gamma   90.00
#
_symmetry.space_group_name_H-M   'P 1'
#
loop_
_entity.id
_entity.type
_entity.pdbx_description
1 polymer ?
#
loop_
_entity_poly.entity_id
_entity_poly.type
_entity_poly.pdbx_seq_one_letter_code
_entity_poly.pdbx_strand_id
1 'polypeptide(L)'
;QFSEDQEWKTGVYHFSNRGETTWYRFAEAIKKYTGISTCELAPIASDEYPSAAQRPAYSVMNLSKTTSTFRVEIPEWKEALCRCLRKLEPGVQNLE
;
A
#
# COMPACT_ATOMS: atom_id res chain seq x y z
N GLN A 1 -1.64 -12.69 -28.54
CA GLN A 1 -0.48 -12.41 -29.42
C GLN A 1 0.40 -11.42 -28.70
N PHE A 2 1.57 -11.85 -28.22
CA PHE A 2 2.62 -10.94 -27.78
C PHE A 2 3.48 -10.69 -29.02
N SER A 3 3.56 -9.44 -29.51
CA SER A 3 4.41 -9.11 -30.66
C SER A 3 5.87 -9.25 -30.26
N GLU A 4 6.68 -9.92 -31.07
CA GLU A 4 8.12 -10.10 -30.85
C GLU A 4 8.93 -8.78 -30.90
N ASP A 5 8.30 -7.69 -31.33
CA ASP A 5 8.90 -6.34 -31.44
C ASP A 5 8.90 -5.51 -30.12
N GLN A 6 8.49 -6.10 -28.99
CA GLN A 6 8.49 -5.40 -27.70
C GLN A 6 9.85 -5.55 -27.00
N GLU A 7 10.71 -4.53 -27.15
CA GLU A 7 11.99 -4.45 -26.45
C GLU A 7 11.78 -4.45 -24.92
N TRP A 8 12.36 -5.42 -24.22
CA TRP A 8 12.29 -5.54 -22.78
C TRP A 8 13.00 -4.36 -22.08
N LYS A 9 12.29 -3.68 -21.16
CA LYS A 9 12.84 -2.56 -20.39
C LYS A 9 13.54 -3.05 -19.14
N THR A 10 14.87 -3.12 -19.18
CA THR A 10 15.72 -3.54 -18.04
C THR A 10 16.01 -2.40 -17.07
N GLY A 11 16.19 -2.72 -15.79
CA GLY A 11 16.72 -1.81 -14.78
C GLY A 11 16.05 -1.99 -13.43
N VAL A 12 16.42 -1.12 -12.47
CA VAL A 12 15.79 -1.07 -11.15
C VAL A 12 14.63 -0.08 -11.15
N TYR A 13 13.48 -0.51 -10.63
CA TYR A 13 12.23 0.24 -10.56
C TYR A 13 11.62 0.09 -9.17
N HIS A 14 11.05 1.18 -8.63
CA HIS A 14 10.23 1.09 -7.43
C HIS A 14 8.78 0.79 -7.79
N PHE A 15 8.16 -0.12 -7.05
CA PHE A 15 6.76 -0.46 -7.24
C PHE A 15 6.07 -0.65 -5.88
N SER A 16 5.11 0.22 -5.61
CA SER A 16 4.15 0.14 -4.51
C SER A 16 2.84 0.75 -5.00
N ASN A 17 1.78 0.72 -4.20
CA ASN A 17 0.61 1.54 -4.46
C ASN A 17 0.94 3.03 -4.29
N ARG A 18 0.13 3.92 -4.89
CA ARG A 18 0.25 5.38 -4.75
C ARG A 18 -0.24 5.85 -3.37
N GLY A 19 0.21 7.05 -3.02
CA GLY A 19 -0.08 7.70 -1.75
C GLY A 19 0.91 7.31 -0.65
N GLU A 20 0.72 7.93 0.51
CA GLU A 20 1.52 7.70 1.70
C GLU A 20 0.61 7.49 2.92
N THR A 21 1.14 6.81 3.93
CA THR A 21 0.42 6.55 5.18
C THR A 21 1.40 6.18 6.29
N THR A 22 0.93 6.19 7.53
CA THR A 22 1.63 5.62 8.68
C THR A 22 1.07 4.24 9.01
N TRP A 23 1.80 3.43 9.78
CA TRP A 23 1.29 2.13 10.26
C TRP A 23 -0.02 2.27 11.03
N TYR A 24 -0.15 3.32 11.84
CA TYR A 24 -1.38 3.64 12.57
C TYR A 24 -2.56 3.90 11.63
N ARG A 25 -2.41 4.78 10.64
CA ARG A 25 -3.47 5.10 9.66
C ARG A 25 -3.82 3.91 8.77
N PHE A 26 -2.85 3.04 8.48
CA PHE A 26 -3.09 1.79 7.76
C PHE A 26 -3.96 0.84 8.59
N ALA A 27 -3.66 0.66 9.88
CA ALA A 27 -4.47 -0.15 10.79
C ALA A 27 -5.88 0.43 10.99
N GLU A 28 -6.00 1.76 11.11
CA GLU A 28 -7.29 2.46 11.19
C GLU A 28 -8.14 2.21 9.94
N ALA A 29 -7.55 2.30 8.75
CA ALA A 29 -8.25 2.02 7.50
C ALA A 29 -8.72 0.56 7.41
N ILE A 30 -7.90 -0.41 7.85
CA ILE A 30 -8.30 -1.81 7.93
C ILE A 30 -9.51 -1.95 8.86
N LYS A 31 -9.42 -1.42 10.09
CA LYS A 31 -10.52 -1.45 11.07
C LYS A 31 -11.80 -0.84 10.49
N LYS A 32 -11.69 0.31 9.82
CA LYS A 32 -12.82 0.98 9.16
C LYS A 32 -13.45 0.08 8.09
N TYR A 33 -12.65 -0.52 7.20
CA TYR A 33 -13.17 -1.31 6.08
C TYR A 33 -13.73 -2.68 6.49
N THR A 34 -13.20 -3.31 7.53
CA THR A 34 -13.71 -4.59 8.05
C THR A 34 -14.87 -4.43 9.02
N GLY A 35 -15.19 -3.19 9.46
CA GLY A 35 -16.26 -2.93 10.41
C GLY A 35 -15.95 -3.41 11.84
N ILE A 36 -14.68 -3.71 12.15
CA ILE A 36 -14.27 -4.12 13.50
C ILE A 36 -14.46 -2.93 14.45
N SER A 37 -15.38 -3.05 15.40
CA SER A 37 -15.64 -2.01 16.40
C SER A 37 -14.92 -2.23 17.73
N THR A 38 -14.57 -3.47 18.04
CA THR A 38 -14.06 -3.90 19.36
C THR A 38 -12.57 -3.67 19.58
N CYS A 39 -11.80 -3.44 18.51
CA CYS A 39 -10.35 -3.22 18.60
C CYS A 39 -10.05 -1.73 18.79
N GLU A 40 -9.47 -1.33 19.92
CA GLU A 40 -9.00 0.04 20.15
C GLU A 40 -7.62 0.25 19.53
N LEU A 41 -7.42 1.38 18.82
CA LEU A 41 -6.16 1.73 18.19
C LEU A 41 -5.59 2.97 18.86
N ALA A 42 -4.42 2.82 19.48
CA ALA A 42 -3.63 3.92 20.02
C ALA A 42 -2.40 4.16 19.12
N PRO A 43 -2.12 5.40 18.68
CA PRO A 43 -0.89 5.71 17.97
C PRO A 43 0.29 5.63 18.94
N ILE A 44 1.43 5.17 18.43
CA ILE A 44 2.71 5.16 19.17
C ILE A 44 3.83 5.65 18.25
N ALA A 45 4.86 6.25 18.84
CA ALA A 45 6.13 6.52 18.20
C ALA A 45 7.00 5.25 18.14
N SER A 46 7.97 5.23 17.23
CA SER A 46 8.79 4.02 17.00
C SER A 46 9.78 3.72 18.14
N ASP A 47 10.14 4.73 18.92
CA ASP A 47 10.99 4.62 20.11
C ASP A 47 10.26 4.07 21.33
N GLU A 48 8.92 4.23 21.38
CA GLU A 48 8.08 3.62 22.42
C GLU A 48 8.00 2.09 22.32
N TYR A 49 8.29 1.52 21.15
CA TYR A 49 8.33 0.08 20.92
C TYR A 49 9.54 -0.36 20.07
N PRO A 50 10.74 -0.44 20.68
CA PRO A 50 11.97 -0.69 19.94
C PRO A 50 12.01 -2.11 19.35
N SER A 51 12.37 -2.21 18.07
CA SER A 51 12.66 -3.48 17.41
C SER A 51 14.16 -3.70 17.25
N ALA A 52 14.59 -4.97 17.18
CA ALA A 52 16.00 -5.33 16.99
C ALA A 52 16.61 -4.71 15.71
N ALA A 53 15.82 -4.57 14.65
CA ALA A 53 16.22 -3.87 13.44
C ALA A 53 15.80 -2.39 13.51
N GLN A 54 16.70 -1.50 13.08
CA GLN A 54 16.36 -0.10 12.87
C GLN A 54 15.42 0.06 11.68
N ARG A 55 14.30 0.74 11.90
CA ARG A 55 13.31 1.00 10.86
C ARG A 55 13.46 2.43 10.35
N PRO A 56 13.51 2.67 9.03
CA PRO A 56 13.48 4.01 8.49
C PRO A 56 12.20 4.73 8.90
N ALA A 57 12.31 5.99 9.32
CA ALA A 57 11.16 6.82 9.65
C ALA A 57 10.28 7.15 8.43
N TYR A 58 10.87 7.13 7.23
CA TYR A 58 10.19 7.40 5.97
C TYR A 58 10.66 6.41 4.89
N SER A 59 9.72 5.68 4.30
CA SER A 59 9.99 4.63 3.30
C SER A 59 9.08 4.71 2.07
N VAL A 60 8.44 5.87 1.85
CA VAL A 60 7.63 6.12 0.64
C VAL A 60 8.55 6.16 -0.58
N MET A 61 8.20 5.40 -1.62
CA MET A 61 9.01 5.28 -2.82
C MET A 61 8.53 6.23 -3.92
N ASN A 62 9.46 6.79 -4.69
CA ASN A 62 9.14 7.51 -5.91
C ASN A 62 8.83 6.52 -7.06
N LEU A 63 7.62 6.61 -7.61
CA LEU A 63 7.11 5.71 -8.65
C LEU A 63 7.22 6.28 -10.09
N SER A 64 7.74 7.51 -10.25
CA SER A 64 7.76 8.22 -11.55
C SER A 64 8.47 7.44 -12.65
N LYS A 65 9.56 6.73 -12.33
CA LYS A 65 10.28 5.90 -13.31
C LYS A 65 9.41 4.77 -13.84
N THR A 66 8.69 4.08 -12.95
CA THR A 66 7.82 2.95 -13.29
C THR A 66 6.61 3.39 -14.11
N THR A 67 5.92 4.44 -13.66
CA THR A 67 4.73 4.95 -14.35
C THR A 67 5.06 5.52 -15.72
N SER A 68 6.17 6.26 -15.87
CA SER A 68 6.61 6.80 -17.17
C SER A 68 7.10 5.72 -18.13
N THR A 69 7.87 4.74 -17.65
CA THR A 69 8.46 3.69 -18.50
C THR A 69 7.40 2.73 -19.02
N PHE A 70 6.55 2.21 -18.12
CA PHE A 70 5.59 1.15 -18.46
C PHE A 70 4.20 1.70 -18.79
N ARG A 71 3.98 3.02 -18.66
CA ARG A 71 2.68 3.68 -18.89
C ARG A 71 1.54 3.02 -18.11
N VAL A 72 1.85 2.56 -16.90
CA VAL A 72 0.91 1.90 -16.01
C VAL A 72 0.32 2.91 -15.03
N GLU A 73 -0.98 2.79 -14.80
CA GLU A 73 -1.64 3.46 -13.70
C GLU A 73 -1.55 2.60 -12.46
N ILE A 74 -0.99 3.17 -11.39
CA ILE A 74 -0.84 2.50 -10.10
C ILE A 74 -1.98 3.00 -9.19
N PRO A 75 -2.76 2.11 -8.56
CA PRO A 75 -3.90 2.49 -7.73
C PRO A 75 -3.46 3.25 -6.47
N GLU A 76 -4.37 4.05 -5.90
CA GLU A 76 -4.20 4.58 -4.53
C GLU A 76 -4.21 3.43 -3.51
N TRP A 77 -3.43 3.55 -2.43
CA TRP A 77 -3.26 2.45 -1.47
C TRP A 77 -4.56 2.01 -0.81
N LYS A 78 -5.50 2.94 -0.55
CA LYS A 78 -6.81 2.64 0.05
C LYS A 78 -7.69 1.79 -0.85
N GLU A 79 -7.71 2.09 -2.16
CA GLU A 79 -8.45 1.32 -3.15
C GLU A 79 -7.89 -0.10 -3.26
N ALA A 80 -6.56 -0.22 -3.34
CA ALA A 80 -5.89 -1.51 -3.39
C ALA A 80 -6.08 -2.32 -2.10
N LEU A 81 -6.07 -1.66 -0.94
CA LEU A 81 -6.40 -2.28 0.34
C LEU A 81 -7.82 -2.84 0.33
N CYS A 82 -8.82 -2.04 -0.07
CA CYS A 82 -10.21 -2.50 -0.11
C CYS A 82 -10.38 -3.70 -1.06
N ARG A 83 -9.75 -3.67 -2.24
CA ARG A 83 -9.73 -4.82 -3.16
C ARG A 83 -9.10 -6.07 -2.55
N CYS A 84 -8.04 -5.91 -1.75
CA CYS A 84 -7.42 -7.02 -1.03
C CYS A 84 -8.36 -7.58 0.04
N LEU A 85 -8.91 -6.71 0.89
CA LEU A 85 -9.80 -7.11 1.98
C LEU A 85 -11.07 -7.81 1.48
N ARG A 86 -11.65 -7.38 0.36
CA ARG A 86 -12.81 -8.08 -0.25
C ARG A 86 -12.50 -9.52 -0.69
N LYS A 87 -11.24 -9.82 -1.02
CA LYS A 87 -10.82 -11.20 -1.35
C LYS A 87 -10.69 -12.07 -0.10
N LEU A 88 -10.43 -11.45 1.06
CA LEU A 88 -10.30 -12.14 2.34
C LEU A 88 -11.66 -12.29 3.03
N GLU A 89 -12.48 -11.24 2.98
CA GLU A 89 -13.79 -11.15 3.60
C GLU A 89 -14.80 -10.48 2.65
N PRO A 90 -15.74 -11.23 2.05
CA PRO A 90 -16.70 -10.70 1.09
C PRO A 90 -17.62 -9.59 1.62
N GLY A 91 -17.72 -9.41 2.94
CA GLY A 91 -18.55 -8.40 3.60
C GLY A 91 -17.95 -6.98 3.65
N VAL A 92 -16.72 -6.78 3.16
CA VAL A 92 -16.02 -5.49 3.20
C VAL A 92 -16.62 -4.47 2.22
N GLN A 93 -17.16 -3.38 2.77
CA GLN A 93 -17.78 -2.30 2.01
C GLN A 93 -16.75 -1.25 1.57
N ASN A 94 -16.98 -0.61 0.41
CA ASN A 94 -16.26 0.63 0.10
C ASN A 94 -16.85 1.72 1.00
N LEU A 95 -16.04 2.25 1.89
CA LEU A 95 -16.40 3.46 2.62
C LEU A 95 -15.62 4.59 1.95
N GLU A 96 -16.32 5.33 1.07
CA GLU A 96 -15.84 6.59 0.51
C GLU A 96 -15.36 7.56 1.63
#